data_AF-A0A945TRS7-F1
#
_entry.id   AF-A0A945TRS7-F1
#
_cell.length_a   1.000
_cell.length_b   1.000
_cell.length_c   1.000
_cell.angle_alpha   90.00
_cell.angle_beta   90.00
_cell.angle_gamma   90.00
#
_symmetry.space_group_name_H-M   'P 1'
#
loop_
_entity.id
_entity.type
_entity.pdbx_description
1 polymer ?
#
loop_
_entity_poly.entity_id
_entity_poly.type
_entity_poly.pdbx_seq_one_letter_code
_entity_poly.pdbx_strand_id
1 'polypeptide(L)'
;MVPGSANRSRNKSKKPTVQTATETAVDQALPCSPLTWAERLKRVFDIDISVCPLCGGTLRVIADVTDPDAIQTILAHLKQRAPPDAVRRQRPGQGPQNNLFTAI
;
A
#
# COMPACT_ATOMS: atom_id res chain seq x y z
N MET A 1 19.52 -38.33 13.36
CA MET A 1 18.08 -38.48 13.65
C MET A 1 17.39 -37.14 13.45
N VAL A 2 16.60 -37.00 12.38
CA VAL A 2 15.55 -35.99 12.21
C VAL A 2 14.45 -36.66 11.37
N PRO A 3 13.21 -36.83 11.87
CA PRO A 3 12.16 -37.45 11.08
C PRO A 3 11.61 -36.44 10.06
N GLY A 4 11.70 -36.82 8.78
CA GLY A 4 11.06 -36.11 7.67
C GLY A 4 9.54 -36.19 7.77
N SER A 5 8.88 -35.04 7.75
CA SER A 5 7.42 -34.98 7.71
C SER A 5 6.92 -35.25 6.31
N ALA A 6 6.20 -36.37 6.18
CA ALA A 6 5.41 -36.75 5.02
C ALA A 6 4.26 -35.75 4.82
N ASN A 7 4.11 -35.21 3.60
CA ASN A 7 2.90 -34.47 3.25
C ASN A 7 2.00 -35.32 2.34
N ARG A 8 0.79 -35.55 2.83
CA ARG A 8 -0.17 -36.54 2.33
C ARG A 8 -1.00 -35.92 1.21
N SER A 9 -0.88 -36.53 0.03
CA SER A 9 -1.65 -36.28 -1.19
C SER A 9 -3.17 -36.48 -1.02
N ARG A 10 -3.93 -35.89 -1.97
CA ARG A 10 -5.27 -36.27 -2.51
C ARG A 10 -6.41 -35.31 -2.11
N ASN A 11 -7.35 -34.87 -2.95
CA ASN A 11 -7.74 -35.04 -4.37
C ASN A 11 -8.60 -33.80 -4.76
N LYS A 12 -8.55 -33.28 -5.99
CA LYS A 12 -9.42 -33.62 -7.14
C LYS A 12 -10.93 -33.44 -6.91
N SER A 13 -11.51 -32.39 -7.51
CA SER A 13 -12.85 -32.36 -8.13
C SER A 13 -13.00 -31.05 -8.92
N LYS A 14 -12.92 -31.13 -10.26
CA LYS A 14 -14.04 -31.13 -11.23
C LYS A 14 -14.64 -29.73 -11.47
N LYS A 15 -14.30 -29.14 -12.63
CA LYS A 15 -15.12 -28.11 -13.31
C LYS A 15 -16.49 -28.70 -13.65
N PRO A 16 -17.56 -27.90 -13.56
CA PRO A 16 -18.65 -27.97 -14.52
C PRO A 16 -18.71 -26.70 -15.37
N THR A 17 -19.01 -26.92 -16.64
CA THR A 17 -19.31 -25.93 -17.68
C THR A 17 -20.84 -25.73 -17.73
N VAL A 18 -21.28 -24.61 -18.35
CA VAL A 18 -22.67 -24.20 -18.72
C VAL A 18 -23.45 -23.57 -17.53
N GLN A 19 -24.08 -22.38 -17.58
CA GLN A 19 -25.11 -21.89 -18.52
C GLN A 19 -25.33 -20.36 -18.47
N THR A 20 -25.63 -19.82 -19.66
CA THR A 20 -26.72 -18.89 -20.07
C THR A 20 -27.39 -17.95 -19.05
N ALA A 21 -27.59 -16.71 -19.52
CA ALA A 21 -28.27 -15.59 -18.89
C ALA A 21 -29.71 -15.87 -18.40
N THR A 22 -30.04 -15.31 -17.24
CA THR A 22 -31.36 -14.71 -16.90
C THR A 22 -31.18 -13.81 -15.68
N GLU A 23 -31.62 -12.55 -15.81
CA GLU A 23 -31.73 -11.56 -14.72
C GLU A 23 -32.59 -12.09 -13.57
N THR A 24 -32.07 -12.02 -12.34
CA THR A 24 -32.86 -11.69 -11.15
C THR A 24 -31.94 -11.13 -10.08
N ALA A 25 -32.24 -9.92 -9.62
CA ALA A 25 -31.54 -9.22 -8.55
C ALA A 25 -31.61 -10.01 -7.24
N VAL A 26 -30.44 -10.33 -6.68
CA VAL A 26 -30.28 -10.65 -5.26
C VAL A 26 -29.01 -9.95 -4.81
N ASP A 27 -29.21 -8.93 -3.97
CA ASP A 27 -28.31 -8.37 -2.97
C ASP A 27 -26.90 -8.99 -2.98
N GLN A 28 -26.06 -8.54 -3.91
CA GLN A 28 -24.63 -8.71 -3.77
C GLN A 28 -24.19 -7.68 -2.74
N ALA A 29 -24.42 -7.99 -1.46
CA ALA A 29 -23.63 -7.41 -0.38
C ALA A 29 -22.18 -7.60 -0.81
N LEU A 30 -21.57 -6.51 -1.31
CA LEU A 30 -20.16 -6.50 -1.65
C LEU A 30 -19.46 -7.11 -0.44
N PRO A 31 -18.63 -8.15 -0.61
CA PRO A 31 -17.84 -8.64 0.51
C PRO A 31 -17.15 -7.41 1.09
N CYS A 32 -17.39 -7.13 2.37
CA CYS A 32 -16.67 -6.11 3.12
C CYS A 32 -15.21 -6.56 3.20
N SER A 33 -14.49 -6.43 2.10
CA SER A 33 -13.07 -6.71 2.04
C SER A 33 -12.40 -5.74 3.00
N PRO A 34 -11.52 -6.22 3.87
CA PRO A 34 -10.80 -5.35 4.77
C PRO A 34 -10.01 -4.34 3.94
N LEU A 35 -10.14 -3.05 4.28
CA LEU A 35 -9.35 -2.00 3.65
C LEU A 35 -7.86 -2.34 3.75
N THR A 36 -7.18 -2.24 2.62
CA THR A 36 -5.72 -2.34 2.53
C THR A 36 -5.08 -1.22 3.35
N TRP A 37 -3.82 -1.40 3.71
CA TRP A 37 -3.07 -0.40 4.46
C TRP A 37 -3.03 0.96 3.73
N ALA A 38 -2.86 0.97 2.40
CA ALA A 38 -2.88 2.19 1.59
C ALA A 38 -4.25 2.89 1.59
N GLU A 39 -5.35 2.13 1.49
CA GLU A 39 -6.71 2.70 1.55
C GLU A 39 -7.02 3.30 2.93
N ARG A 40 -6.47 2.73 4.00
CA ARG A 40 -6.60 3.30 5.35
C ARG A 40 -5.85 4.62 5.47
N LEU A 41 -4.64 4.72 4.92
CA LEU A 41 -3.89 5.98 4.90
C LEU A 41 -4.64 7.07 4.14
N LYS A 42 -5.23 6.73 2.99
CA LYS A 42 -6.07 7.66 2.22
C LYS A 42 -7.28 8.12 3.03
N ARG A 43 -7.95 7.22 3.74
CA ARG A 43 -9.14 7.54 4.52
C ARG A 43 -8.85 8.41 5.75
N VAL A 44 -7.75 8.16 6.46
CA VAL A 44 -7.45 8.84 7.74
C VAL A 44 -6.61 10.09 7.55
N PHE A 45 -5.66 10.07 6.61
CA PHE A 45 -4.67 11.14 6.44
C PHE A 45 -4.75 11.85 5.08
N ASP A 46 -5.68 11.47 4.19
CA ASP A 46 -5.74 11.94 2.79
C ASP A 46 -4.43 11.70 2.00
N ILE A 47 -3.70 10.63 2.34
CA ILE A 47 -2.45 10.25 1.69
C ILE A 47 -2.70 9.03 0.79
N ASP A 48 -2.58 9.22 -0.53
CA ASP A 48 -2.67 8.14 -1.52
C ASP A 48 -1.28 7.68 -1.97
N ILE A 49 -0.88 6.49 -1.55
CA ILE A 49 0.37 5.82 -1.93
C ILE A 49 0.15 4.65 -2.90
N SER A 50 -1.06 4.50 -3.44
CA SER A 50 -1.36 3.43 -4.41
C SER A 50 -0.94 3.83 -5.83
N VAL A 51 -0.84 5.14 -6.10
CA VAL A 51 -0.55 5.70 -7.42
C VAL A 51 0.55 6.74 -7.34
N CYS A 52 1.47 6.73 -8.30
CA CYS A 52 2.52 7.73 -8.42
C CYS A 52 1.93 9.06 -8.91
N PRO A 53 2.15 10.19 -8.20
CA PRO A 53 1.60 11.49 -8.62
C PRO A 53 2.27 12.06 -9.87
N LEU A 54 3.43 11.52 -10.29
CA LEU A 54 4.17 12.02 -11.45
C LEU A 54 3.81 11.29 -12.74
N CYS A 55 3.58 9.98 -12.68
CA CYS A 55 3.33 9.16 -13.86
C CYS A 55 1.99 8.40 -13.84
N GLY A 56 1.24 8.42 -12.75
CA GLY A 56 -0.01 7.68 -12.62
C GLY A 56 0.16 6.15 -12.49
N GLY A 57 1.39 5.65 -12.41
CA GLY A 57 1.66 4.22 -12.26
C GLY A 57 1.34 3.69 -10.86
N THR A 58 1.06 2.40 -10.75
CA THR A 58 0.81 1.74 -9.46
C THR A 58 2.10 1.65 -8.63
N LEU A 59 2.05 2.15 -7.40
CA LEU A 59 3.14 2.05 -6.44
C LEU A 59 3.04 0.76 -5.62
N ARG A 60 4.19 0.24 -5.18
CA ARG A 60 4.28 -0.93 -4.31
C ARG A 60 5.23 -0.63 -3.16
N VAL A 61 4.85 -1.02 -1.95
CA VAL A 61 5.74 -0.98 -0.79
C VAL A 61 6.79 -2.06 -0.94
N ILE A 62 8.07 -1.68 -0.88
CA ILE A 62 9.21 -2.60 -1.06
C ILE A 62 9.95 -2.91 0.24
N ALA A 63 9.98 -1.96 1.17
CA ALA A 63 10.63 -2.08 2.47
C ALA A 63 10.13 -0.95 3.39
N ASP A 64 10.19 -1.19 4.70
CA ASP A 64 10.18 -0.15 5.72
C ASP A 64 11.60 0.13 6.21
N VAL A 65 11.87 1.38 6.59
CA VAL A 65 13.16 1.80 7.16
C VAL A 65 12.87 2.40 8.52
N THR A 66 13.29 1.72 9.58
CA THR A 66 13.07 2.12 10.98
C THR A 66 14.35 2.52 11.70
N ASP A 67 15.51 2.17 11.15
CA ASP A 67 16.82 2.50 11.72
C ASP A 67 17.13 4.01 11.59
N PRO A 68 17.42 4.71 12.70
CA PRO A 68 17.57 6.17 12.69
C PRO A 68 18.81 6.64 11.93
N ASP A 69 19.91 5.88 11.95
CA ASP A 69 21.14 6.21 11.23
C ASP A 69 20.95 6.07 9.71
N ALA A 70 20.27 5.02 9.27
CA ALA A 70 19.89 4.84 7.88
C ALA A 70 18.98 5.97 7.38
N ILE A 71 17.97 6.36 8.16
CA ILE A 71 17.08 7.48 7.83
C ILE A 71 17.89 8.78 7.69
N GLN A 72 18.77 9.08 8.65
CA GLN A 72 19.62 10.28 8.61
C GLN A 72 20.52 10.31 7.39
N THR A 73 21.15 9.18 7.07
CA THR A 73 22.03 9.04 5.91
C THR A 73 21.28 9.29 4.59
N ILE A 74 20.10 8.68 4.41
CA ILE A 74 19.26 8.91 3.22
C ILE A 74 18.89 10.38 3.10
N LEU A 75 18.44 11.01 4.19
CA LEU A 75 18.05 12.41 4.19
C LEU A 75 19.23 13.35 3.89
N ALA A 76 20.43 13.06 4.40
CA ALA A 76 21.63 13.83 4.12
C ALA A 76 21.99 13.81 2.62
N HIS A 77 21.93 12.63 1.99
CA HIS A 77 22.17 12.48 0.55
C HIS A 77 21.13 13.23 -0.30
N LEU A 78 19.86 13.20 0.09
CA LEU A 78 18.80 13.91 -0.65
C LEU A 78 18.98 15.44 -0.59
N LYS A 79 19.39 15.99 0.56
CA LYS A 79 19.66 17.43 0.71
C LYS A 79 20.80 17.91 -0.19
N GLN A 80 21.85 17.11 -0.32
CA GLN A 80 23.00 17.45 -1.17
C GLN A 80 22.66 17.41 -2.67
N ARG A 81 21.70 16.57 -3.07
CA ARG A 81 21.31 16.37 -4.46
C ARG A 81 20.17 17.28 -4.92
N ALA A 82 19.46 17.93 -3.99
CA ALA A 82 18.37 18.83 -4.31
C ALA A 82 18.89 20.10 -5.01
N PRO A 83 18.37 20.46 -6.20
CA PRO A 83 18.55 21.81 -6.73
C PRO A 83 18.07 22.84 -5.71
N PRO A 84 18.68 24.04 -5.62
CA PRO A 84 18.32 25.06 -4.63
C PRO A 84 16.82 25.45 -4.63
N ASP A 85 16.10 25.22 -5.74
CA ASP A 85 14.66 25.49 -5.90
C ASP A 85 13.72 24.29 -5.61
N ALA A 86 14.24 23.12 -5.23
CA ALA A 86 13.40 21.92 -5.04
C ALA A 86 12.47 22.00 -3.81
N VAL A 87 12.64 23.01 -2.95
CA VAL A 87 11.72 23.34 -1.84
C VAL A 87 10.29 23.56 -2.33
N ARG A 88 10.09 23.90 -3.62
CA ARG A 88 8.77 24.21 -4.19
C ARG A 88 7.96 23.01 -4.71
N ARG A 89 8.36 21.76 -4.39
CA ARG A 89 7.46 20.59 -4.52
C ARG A 89 6.47 20.51 -3.35
N GLN A 90 6.31 21.56 -2.54
CA GLN A 90 5.14 21.68 -1.68
C GLN A 90 3.90 21.91 -2.54
N ARG A 91 2.92 21.01 -2.40
CA ARG A 91 1.58 21.19 -2.95
C ARG A 91 1.07 22.55 -2.44
N PRO A 92 0.51 23.43 -3.29
CA PRO A 92 -0.11 24.66 -2.80
C PRO A 92 -1.25 24.24 -1.86
N GLY A 93 -1.10 24.47 -0.55
CA GLY A 93 -2.06 24.08 0.46
C GLY A 93 -1.53 23.29 1.67
N GLN A 94 -0.25 22.92 1.73
CA GLN A 94 0.34 22.42 2.98
C GLN A 94 0.57 23.59 3.94
N GLY A 95 -0.35 23.76 4.90
CA GLY A 95 -0.14 24.57 6.08
C GLY A 95 1.06 24.09 6.91
N PRO A 96 1.44 24.80 7.98
CA PRO A 96 2.56 24.38 8.82
C PRO A 96 2.35 22.92 9.23
N GLN A 97 3.35 22.07 8.97
CA GLN A 97 3.33 20.69 9.41
C GLN A 97 3.45 20.73 10.93
N ASN A 98 2.32 20.81 11.62
CA ASN A 98 2.27 20.63 13.05
C ASN A 98 2.71 19.18 13.27
N ASN A 99 3.82 18.97 14.00
CA ASN A 99 4.32 17.64 14.31
C ASN A 99 3.26 16.86 15.11
N LEU A 100 2.37 16.16 14.41
CA LEU A 100 1.33 15.31 14.98
C LEU A 100 1.92 14.17 15.84
N PHE A 101 3.21 13.88 15.68
CA PHE A 101 3.93 12.80 16.36
C PHE A 101 4.69 13.22 17.62
N THR A 102 4.68 14.50 18.02
CA THR A 102 5.43 14.95 19.22
C THR A 102 4.59 14.90 20.52
N ALA A 103 3.34 14.42 20.45
CA ALA A 103 2.40 14.41 21.59
C ALA A 103 1.84 13.02 21.94
N ILE A 104 2.54 11.93 21.57
CA ILE A 104 2.24 10.57 22.01
C ILE A 104 3.34 10.10 22.96
#